data_AF-B2YEY6-F1
#
_entry.id   AF-B2YEY6-F1
#
_cell.length_a   1.000
_cell.length_b   1.000
_cell.length_c   1.000
_cell.angle_alpha   90.00
_cell.angle_beta   90.00
_cell.angle_gamma   90.00
#
_symmetry.space_group_name_H-M   'P 1'
#
loop_
_entity.id
_entity.type
_entity.pdbx_description
1 polymer ?
#
loop_
_entity_poly.entity_id
_entity_poly.type
_entity_poly.pdbx_seq_one_letter_code
_entity_poly.pdbx_strand_id
1 'polypeptide(L)' 'MIMILYWSLPMILFIMGLFCFVSNRKHLLSMLLSLEFIVLILFFLLFIYLNMLNFENYFSMMFLTF' A
#
# COMPACT_ATOMS: atom_id res chain seq x y z
N MET A 1 7.78 4.66 20.21
CA MET A 1 6.43 4.09 20.10
C MET A 1 5.75 4.48 18.78
N ILE A 2 5.67 5.77 18.46
CA ILE A 2 5.02 6.29 17.24
C ILE A 2 5.66 5.74 15.94
N MET A 3 6.99 5.64 15.88
CA MET A 3 7.69 5.09 14.69
C MET A 3 7.33 3.63 14.41
N ILE A 4 7.12 2.81 15.45
CA ILE A 4 6.72 1.40 15.31
C ILE A 4 5.29 1.31 14.76
N LEU A 5 4.39 2.20 15.21
CA LEU A 5 3.02 2.28 14.69
C LEU A 5 3.00 2.64 13.19
N TYR A 6 3.84 3.59 12.75
CA TYR A 6 3.93 3.96 11.33
C TYR A 6 4.37 2.81 10.43
N TRP A 7 5.19 1.87 10.93
CA TRP A 7 5.66 0.73 10.15
C TRP A 7 4.73 -0.48 10.26
N SER A 8 4.08 -0.68 11.40
CA SER A 8 3.20 -1.85 11.62
C SER A 8 1.81 -1.68 10.98
N LEU A 9 1.25 -0.47 11.00
CA LEU A 9 -0.08 -0.21 10.44
C LEU A 9 -0.20 -0.53 8.93
N PRO A 10 0.72 -0.08 8.06
CA PRO A 10 0.68 -0.42 6.64
C PRO A 10 0.81 -1.92 6.38
N MET A 11 1.62 -2.63 7.17
CA MET A 11 1.80 -4.07 7.03
C MET A 11 0.52 -4.84 7.34
N ILE A 12 -0.22 -4.44 8.38
CA ILE A 12 -1.51 -5.05 8.72
C ILE A 12 -2.53 -4.79 7.61
N LEU A 13 -2.58 -3.54 7.10
CA LEU A 13 -3.47 -3.16 6.01
C LEU A 13 -3.16 -3.93 4.71
N PHE A 14 -1.89 -4.16 4.41
CA PHE A 14 -1.44 -4.93 3.24
C PHE A 14 -1.93 -6.37 3.32
N ILE A 15 -1.77 -7.03 4.47
CA ILE A 15 -2.24 -8.41 4.68
C ILE A 15 -3.76 -8.50 4.54
N MET A 16 -4.51 -7.53 5.10
CA MET A 16 -5.97 -7.49 4.95
C MET A 16 -6.40 -7.26 3.49
N GLY A 17 -5.69 -6.41 2.75
CA GLY A 17 -5.91 -6.19 1.32
C GLY A 17 -5.67 -7.44 0.49
N LEU A 18 -4.57 -8.16 0.74
CA LEU A 18 -4.27 -9.45 0.11
C LEU A 18 -5.33 -10.50 0.43
N PHE A 19 -5.79 -10.58 1.68
CA PHE A 19 -6.85 -11.51 2.07
C PHE A 19 -8.15 -11.21 1.33
N CYS A 20 -8.49 -9.93 1.17
CA CYS A 20 -9.64 -9.49 0.38
C CYS A 20 -9.50 -9.88 -1.10
N PHE A 21 -8.32 -9.69 -1.70
CA PHE A 21 -8.04 -10.07 -3.08
C PHE A 21 -8.15 -11.59 -3.31
N VAL A 22 -7.61 -12.40 -2.39
CA VAL A 22 -7.69 -13.88 -2.47
C VAL A 22 -9.12 -14.39 -2.28
N SER A 23 -10.01 -13.63 -1.62
CA SER A 23 -11.37 -14.06 -1.27
C SER A 23 -12.36 -14.25 -2.45
N ASN A 24 -11.88 -14.31 -3.70
CA ASN A 24 -12.62 -14.71 -4.91
C ASN A 24 -14.09 -14.27 -4.94
N ARG A 25 -14.30 -12.95 -4.90
CA ARG A 25 -15.63 -12.34 -4.99
C ARG A 25 -16.09 -12.37 -6.45
N LYS A 26 -17.36 -12.74 -6.69
CA LYS A 26 -17.95 -12.92 -8.03
C LYS A 26 -17.93 -11.66 -8.91
N HIS A 27 -17.83 -10.47 -8.32
CA HIS A 27 -17.88 -9.21 -9.04
C HIS A 27 -16.48 -8.71 -9.36
N LEU A 28 -16.17 -8.55 -10.65
CA LEU A 28 -14.89 -8.03 -11.14
C LEU A 28 -14.56 -6.64 -10.57
N LEU A 29 -15.57 -5.79 -10.35
CA LEU A 29 -15.39 -4.48 -9.72
C LEU A 29 -14.77 -4.60 -8.31
N SER A 30 -15.19 -5.58 -7.52
CA SER A 30 -14.65 -5.78 -6.17
C SER A 30 -13.21 -6.28 -6.18
N MET A 31 -12.80 -7.01 -7.23
CA MET A 31 -11.41 -7.40 -7.44
C MET A 31 -10.56 -6.16 -7.79
N LEU A 32 -11.01 -5.32 -8.72
CA LEU A 32 -10.31 -4.10 -9.10
C LEU A 32 -10.13 -3.14 -7.93
N LEU A 33 -11.17 -2.93 -7.12
CA LEU A 33 -11.08 -2.11 -5.91
C LEU A 33 -10.08 -2.67 -4.89
N SER A 34 -10.01 -3.99 -4.72
CA SER A 34 -9.02 -4.61 -3.83
C SER A 34 -7.58 -4.47 -4.37
N LEU A 35 -7.39 -4.45 -5.68
CA LEU A 35 -6.10 -4.17 -6.31
C LEU A 35 -5.67 -2.72 -6.11
N GLU A 36 -6.56 -1.75 -6.35
CA GLU A 36 -6.29 -0.33 -6.09
C GLU A 36 -5.92 -0.09 -4.62
N PHE A 37 -6.59 -0.76 -3.69
CA PHE A 37 -6.26 -0.71 -2.27
C PHE A 37 -4.84 -1.23 -1.97
N ILE A 38 -4.43 -2.34 -2.60
CA ILE A 38 -3.07 -2.88 -2.45
C ILE A 38 -2.03 -1.90 -3.00
N VAL A 39 -2.27 -1.29 -4.17
CA VAL A 39 -1.37 -0.29 -4.77
C VAL A 39 -1.21 0.92 -3.85
N LEU A 40 -2.29 1.42 -3.25
CA LEU A 40 -2.24 2.55 -2.32
C LEU A 40 -1.41 2.25 -1.06
N ILE A 41 -1.52 1.04 -0.51
CA ILE A 41 -0.73 0.65 0.67
C ILE A 41 0.76 0.51 0.32
N LEU A 42 1.07 -0.01 -0.86
CA LEU A 42 2.45 -0.08 -1.36
C LEU A 42 3.04 1.33 -1.57
N PHE A 43 2.25 2.26 -2.12
CA PHE A 43 2.65 3.66 -2.22
C PHE A 43 2.95 4.26 -0.84
N PHE A 44 2.10 4.00 0.15
CA PHE A 44 2.30 4.51 1.50
C PHE A 44 3.56 3.94 2.17
N LEU A 45 3.84 2.64 1.99
CA LEU A 45 5.07 2.00 2.45
C LEU A 45 6.31 2.61 1.79
N LEU A 46 6.26 2.82 0.48
CA LEU A 46 7.34 3.43 -0.30
C LEU A 46 7.62 4.87 0.17
N PHE A 47 6.57 5.64 0.42
CA PHE A 47 6.68 7.01 0.92
C PHE A 47 7.33 7.07 2.31
N ILE A 48 6.93 6.19 3.23
CA ILE A 48 7.57 6.09 4.55
C ILE A 48 9.05 5.71 4.39
N TYR A 49 9.36 4.76 3.51
CA TYR A 49 10.73 4.31 3.29
C TYR A 49 11.65 5.42 2.74
N LEU A 50 11.19 6.17 1.74
CA LEU A 50 11.95 7.28 1.15
C LEU A 50 12.19 8.42 2.16
N ASN A 51 11.17 8.76 2.95
CA ASN A 51 11.31 9.77 4.01
C ASN A 51 12.32 9.37 5.08
N MET A 52 12.42 8.07 5.42
CA MET A 52 13.40 7.59 6.41
C MET A 52 14.84 7.70 5.91
N LEU A 53 15.04 7.63 4.59
CA LEU A 53 16.34 7.77 3.95
C LEU A 53 16.62 9.22 3.49
N ASN A 54 15.72 10.16 3.78
CA ASN A 54 15.75 11.55 3.32
C ASN A 54 15.94 11.68 1.79
N PHE A 55 15.39 10.73 1.02
CA PHE A 55 15.42 10.80 -0.44
C PHE A 55 14.29 11.68 -0.99
N GLU A 56 14.52 12.20 -2.20
CA GLU A 56 13.52 12.95 -2.96
C GLU A 56 12.28 12.10 -3.26
N ASN A 57 11.10 12.68 -3.06
CA ASN A 57 9.80 12.03 -3.31
C ASN A 57 9.47 11.86 -4.80
N TYR A 58 10.41 12.11 -5.71
CA TYR A 58 10.20 11.93 -7.15
C TYR A 58 9.87 10.47 -7.51
N PHE A 59 10.53 9.51 -6.84
CA PHE A 59 10.29 8.10 -7.09
C PHE A 59 8.87 7.65 -6.66
N SER A 60 8.29 8.28 -5.64
CA SER A 60 6.93 7.97 -5.21
C SER A 60 5.88 8.46 -6.21
N MET A 61 6.12 9.59 -6.89
CA MET A 61 5.24 10.07 -7.96
C MET A 61 5.23 9.16 -9.18
N MET A 62 6.40 8.62 -9.56
CA MET A 62 6.49 7.64 -10.64
C MET A 62 5.67 6.38 -10.33
N PHE A 63 5.70 5.90 -9.07
CA PHE A 63 4.93 4.73 -8.64
C PHE A 63 3.41 4.92 -8.80
N LEU A 64 2.87 6.12 -8.58
CA LEU A 64 1.43 6.38 -8.73
C LEU A 64 0.95 6.43 -10.19
N THR A 65 1.84 6.72 -11.13
CA THR A 65 1.48 6.77 -12.55
C THR A 65 1.41 5.40 -13.22
N PHE A 66 1.99 4.37 -12.60
CA PHE A 66 1.94 2.98 -13.05
C PHE A 66 0.79 2.23 -12.37
#